data_AF-A0A4Q2USB3-F1
#
_entry.id   AF-A0A4Q2USB3-F1
#
_cell.length_a   1.000
_cell.length_b   1.000
_cell.length_c   1.000
_cell.angle_alpha   90.00
_cell.angle_beta   90.00
_cell.angle_gamma   90.00
#
_symmetry.space_group_name_H-M   'P 1'
#
loop_
_entity.id
_entity.type
_entity.pdbx_description
1 polymer ?
#
loop_
_entity_poly.entity_id
_entity_poly.type
_entity_poly.pdbx_seq_one_letter_code
_entity_poly.pdbx_strand_id
1 'polypeptide(L)'
;DRAATAKDLQDGGYAPLSRFGRYTLDVVDQEGNRQYFGMYETMKDANLAKIQMSQAFPGAVITQGTMSQQSFKLFAGITPETLEIFKDMVVGKEADAATRKVFDEYLKLTKNNHSALKRLIQRKGIEGYSQDVGRVVANFIYSNARQGAAGLNAGTMDRAINDIPKEQGELKDLAMGLRSYIRDPQEEGQAVRGMLFAQYLGGSLASAAVNMTQP
;
A
#
# COMPACT_ATOMS: atom_id res chain seq x y z
N ASP A 1 -20.14 23.54 6.21
CA ASP A 1 -18.98 24.00 7.00
C ASP A 1 -17.73 23.29 6.49
N ARG A 2 -16.67 24.02 6.17
CA ARG A 2 -15.43 23.45 5.59
C ARG A 2 -14.67 22.59 6.59
N ALA A 3 -14.77 22.88 7.89
CA ALA A 3 -14.10 22.11 8.93
C ALA A 3 -14.71 20.70 9.08
N ALA A 4 -16.05 20.61 9.06
CA ALA A 4 -16.75 19.32 9.02
C ALA A 4 -16.37 18.50 7.78
N THR A 5 -16.38 19.11 6.58
CA THR A 5 -15.97 18.42 5.34
C THR A 5 -14.52 17.95 5.38
N ALA A 6 -13.59 18.75 5.94
CA ALA A 6 -12.21 18.34 6.10
C ALA A 6 -12.07 17.14 7.03
N LYS A 7 -12.84 17.11 8.13
CA LYS A 7 -12.87 15.99 9.06
C LYS A 7 -13.45 14.74 8.42
N ASP A 8 -14.57 14.84 7.71
CA ASP A 8 -15.17 13.71 6.98
C ASP A 8 -14.21 13.13 5.93
N LEU A 9 -13.46 14.00 5.23
CA LEU A 9 -12.42 13.57 4.30
C LEU A 9 -11.27 12.86 5.02
N GLN A 10 -10.80 13.38 6.15
CA GLN A 10 -9.76 12.73 6.97
C GLN A 10 -10.22 11.37 7.50
N ASP A 11 -11.44 11.28 8.01
CA ASP A 11 -12.07 10.04 8.49
C ASP A 11 -12.29 9.04 7.35
N GLY A 12 -12.57 9.55 6.13
CA GLY A 12 -12.60 8.79 4.89
C GLY A 12 -11.22 8.37 4.34
N GLY A 13 -10.13 8.73 5.01
CA GLY A 13 -8.77 8.35 4.62
C GLY A 13 -8.13 9.24 3.56
N TYR A 14 -8.54 10.51 3.45
CA TYR A 14 -7.91 11.50 2.59
C TYR A 14 -6.53 11.89 3.14
N ALA A 15 -5.47 11.45 2.45
CA ALA A 15 -4.06 11.71 2.78
C ALA A 15 -3.58 11.19 4.17
N PRO A 16 -3.53 9.86 4.38
CA PRO A 16 -3.05 9.30 5.63
C PRO A 16 -1.55 9.55 5.82
N LEU A 17 -1.11 9.52 7.09
CA LEU A 17 0.28 9.57 7.57
C LEU A 17 1.14 8.45 6.98
N SER A 18 1.44 8.61 5.69
CA SER A 18 2.05 7.61 4.82
C SER A 18 3.54 7.59 5.02
N ARG A 19 4.12 6.41 4.87
CA ARG A 19 5.54 6.14 5.01
C ARG A 19 5.99 5.37 3.79
N PHE A 20 7.19 5.65 3.31
CA PHE A 20 7.68 5.13 2.06
C PHE A 20 9.05 4.47 2.22
N GLY A 21 9.33 3.51 1.34
CA GLY A 21 10.58 2.76 1.38
C GLY A 21 10.45 1.42 2.09
N ARG A 22 11.60 0.75 2.27
CA ARG A 22 11.67 -0.60 2.83
C ARG A 22 12.50 -0.67 4.11
N TYR A 23 13.43 0.26 4.30
CA TYR A 23 14.25 0.31 5.50
C TYR A 23 13.46 0.99 6.60
N THR A 24 13.35 0.36 7.76
CA THR A 24 12.54 0.85 8.87
C THR A 24 13.42 1.31 10.01
N LEU A 25 12.98 2.34 10.72
CA LEU A 25 13.54 2.77 12.00
C LEU A 25 12.40 2.87 13.00
N ASP A 26 12.53 2.17 14.11
CA ASP A 26 11.58 2.19 15.23
C ASP A 26 12.27 2.70 16.48
N VAL A 27 11.64 3.65 17.18
CA VAL A 27 12.14 4.24 18.43
C VAL A 27 11.07 4.06 19.48
N VAL A 28 11.41 3.28 20.50
CA VAL A 28 10.54 2.98 21.63
C VAL A 28 11.21 3.53 22.88
N ASP A 29 10.48 4.31 23.67
CA ASP A 29 10.98 4.83 24.93
C ASP A 29 11.10 3.71 26.00
N GLN A 30 11.57 4.09 27.19
CA GLN A 30 11.75 3.16 28.31
C GLN A 30 10.42 2.64 28.87
N GLU A 31 9.31 3.33 28.61
CA GLU A 31 7.96 2.94 29.01
C GLU A 31 7.31 1.98 28.01
N GLY A 32 7.98 1.71 26.88
CA GLY A 32 7.46 0.85 25.82
C GLY A 32 6.57 1.58 24.82
N ASN A 33 6.46 2.91 24.90
CA ASN A 33 5.70 3.69 23.94
C ASN A 33 6.55 4.01 22.70
N ARG A 34 5.97 3.77 21.53
CA ARG A 34 6.60 4.09 20.24
C ARG A 34 6.51 5.59 19.99
N GLN A 35 7.65 6.26 20.08
CA GLN A 35 7.78 7.71 19.86
C GLN A 35 7.99 8.06 18.39
N TYR A 36 8.71 7.20 17.66
CA TYR A 36 9.02 7.45 16.25
C TYR A 36 9.00 6.14 15.47
N PHE A 37 8.38 6.17 14.28
CA PHE A 37 8.52 5.10 13.31
C PHE A 37 8.68 5.69 11.93
N GLY A 38 9.82 5.45 11.29
CA GLY A 38 10.15 5.95 9.97
C GLY A 38 10.36 4.83 8.97
N MET A 39 10.12 5.13 7.69
CA MET A 39 10.52 4.28 6.58
C MET A 39 11.35 5.07 5.59
N TYR A 40 12.34 4.42 5.00
CA TYR A 40 13.35 5.01 4.14
C TYR A 40 13.58 4.15 2.89
N GLU A 41 13.87 4.82 1.77
CA GLU A 41 14.18 4.16 0.49
C GLU A 41 15.58 3.55 0.50
N THR A 42 16.53 4.23 1.14
CA THR A 42 17.92 3.78 1.22
C THR A 42 18.35 3.47 2.65
N MET A 43 19.30 2.55 2.77
CA MET A 43 19.93 2.24 4.06
C MET A 43 20.69 3.45 4.62
N LYS A 44 21.24 4.30 3.74
CA LYS A 44 21.95 5.52 4.13
C LYS A 44 21.02 6.48 4.87
N ASP A 45 19.83 6.73 4.34
CA ASP A 45 18.86 7.64 4.97
C ASP A 45 18.36 7.07 6.30
N ALA A 46 18.13 5.76 6.37
CA ALA A 46 17.77 5.09 7.62
C ALA A 46 18.88 5.19 8.68
N ASN A 47 20.15 5.16 8.29
CA ASN A 47 21.30 5.32 9.19
C ASN A 47 21.45 6.76 9.68
N LEU A 48 21.26 7.74 8.79
CA LEU A 48 21.25 9.16 9.17
C LEU A 48 20.16 9.44 10.21
N ALA A 49 18.94 8.95 9.96
CA ALA A 49 17.84 9.09 10.88
C ALA A 49 18.09 8.40 12.22
N LYS A 50 18.73 7.22 12.23
CA LYS A 50 19.14 6.56 13.48
C LYS A 50 20.05 7.45 14.32
N ILE A 51 21.04 8.09 13.70
CA ILE A 51 21.94 9.01 14.41
C ILE A 51 21.14 10.16 15.01
N GLN A 52 20.27 10.81 14.23
CA GLN A 52 19.43 11.91 14.70
C GLN A 52 18.51 11.48 15.85
N MET A 53 17.83 10.34 15.72
CA MET A 53 16.93 9.82 16.76
C MET A 53 17.67 9.39 18.02
N SER A 54 18.90 8.89 17.90
CA SER A 54 19.72 8.54 19.07
C SER A 54 20.14 9.75 19.89
N GLN A 55 20.29 10.91 19.25
CA GLN A 55 20.56 12.18 19.93
C GLN A 55 19.28 12.77 20.54
N ALA A 56 18.16 12.66 19.82
CA ALA A 56 16.87 13.22 20.27
C ALA A 56 16.22 12.41 21.41
N PHE A 57 16.44 11.11 21.46
CA PHE A 57 15.84 10.20 22.45
C PHE A 57 16.92 9.41 23.22
N PRO A 58 17.69 10.07 24.10
CA PRO A 58 18.71 9.38 24.90
C PRO A 58 18.04 8.33 25.79
N GLY A 59 18.51 7.07 25.68
CA GLY A 59 17.99 5.95 26.46
C GLY A 59 16.77 5.23 25.88
N ALA A 60 16.30 5.61 24.69
CA ALA A 60 15.29 4.85 23.94
C ALA A 60 15.90 3.63 23.24
N VAL A 61 15.08 2.59 23.04
CA VAL A 61 15.43 1.42 22.24
C VAL A 61 15.20 1.75 20.76
N ILE A 62 16.29 1.82 20.00
CA ILE A 62 16.25 2.14 18.57
C ILE A 62 16.54 0.89 17.74
N THR A 63 15.55 0.45 16.98
CA THR A 63 15.63 -0.75 16.14
C THR A 63 15.59 -0.36 14.66
N GLN A 64 16.54 -0.88 13.88
CA GLN A 64 16.52 -0.80 12.42
C GLN A 64 16.13 -2.14 11.82
N GLY A 65 15.49 -2.11 10.66
CA GLY A 65 15.12 -3.34 9.95
C GLY A 65 14.75 -3.10 8.50
N THR A 66 14.25 -4.16 7.87
CA THR A 66 13.70 -4.10 6.52
C THR A 66 12.31 -4.71 6.51
N MET A 67 11.34 -3.97 5.97
CA MET A 67 9.98 -4.46 5.79
C MET A 67 9.86 -5.23 4.48
N SER A 68 9.41 -6.47 4.58
CA SER A 68 9.12 -7.30 3.42
C SER A 68 7.98 -6.69 2.60
N GLN A 69 8.18 -6.65 1.28
CA GLN A 69 7.18 -6.19 0.32
C GLN A 69 6.22 -7.30 -0.12
N GLN A 70 6.45 -8.54 0.34
CA GLN A 70 5.69 -9.72 -0.09
C GLN A 70 5.02 -10.48 1.05
N SER A 71 5.29 -10.15 2.32
CA SER A 71 4.71 -10.85 3.47
C SER A 71 3.18 -10.88 3.47
N PHE A 72 2.54 -9.89 2.85
CA PHE A 72 1.09 -9.86 2.72
C PHE A 72 0.51 -11.03 1.91
N LYS A 73 1.32 -11.62 1.01
CA LYS A 73 0.93 -12.80 0.23
C LYS A 73 0.75 -14.05 1.11
N LEU A 74 1.41 -14.12 2.26
CA LEU A 74 1.22 -15.21 3.23
C LEU A 74 -0.22 -15.25 3.78
N PHE A 75 -0.89 -14.10 3.74
CA PHE A 75 -2.27 -13.96 4.18
C PHE A 75 -3.25 -13.78 3.01
N ALA A 76 -2.79 -14.06 1.77
CA ALA A 76 -3.65 -14.06 0.61
C ALA A 76 -4.71 -15.17 0.76
N GLY A 77 -5.98 -14.79 0.68
CA GLY A 77 -7.11 -15.71 0.88
C GLY A 77 -7.78 -15.60 2.25
N ILE A 78 -7.17 -14.91 3.22
CA ILE A 78 -7.87 -14.56 4.46
C ILE A 78 -8.88 -13.46 4.17
N THR A 79 -10.15 -13.70 4.48
CA THR A 79 -11.21 -12.71 4.36
C THR A 79 -11.42 -11.97 5.68
N PRO A 80 -11.88 -10.70 5.67
CA PRO A 80 -12.22 -9.97 6.89
C PRO A 80 -13.20 -10.75 7.79
N GLU A 81 -14.20 -11.38 7.18
CA GLU A 81 -15.24 -12.13 7.87
C GLU A 81 -14.66 -13.33 8.62
N THR A 82 -13.63 -13.97 8.05
CA THR A 82 -12.93 -15.09 8.70
C THR A 82 -12.30 -14.62 10.01
N LEU A 83 -11.61 -13.48 10.02
CA LEU A 83 -10.98 -12.93 11.24
C LEU A 83 -12.00 -12.41 12.26
N GLU A 84 -13.10 -11.82 11.78
CA GLU A 84 -14.18 -11.36 12.64
C GLU A 84 -14.87 -12.53 13.35
N ILE A 85 -15.12 -13.64 12.64
CA ILE A 85 -15.64 -14.87 13.24
C ILE A 85 -14.66 -15.43 14.27
N PHE A 86 -13.35 -15.47 13.98
CA PHE A 86 -12.35 -15.89 14.97
C PHE A 86 -12.32 -15.00 16.20
N LYS A 87 -12.46 -13.68 16.03
CA LYS A 87 -12.55 -12.74 17.14
C LYS A 87 -13.82 -12.97 17.95
N ASP A 88 -14.98 -13.10 17.32
CA ASP A 88 -16.26 -13.32 18.00
C ASP A 88 -16.27 -14.63 18.79
N MET A 89 -15.60 -15.67 18.29
CA MET A 89 -15.42 -16.94 19.00
C MET A 89 -14.47 -16.84 20.22
N VAL A 90 -13.51 -15.92 20.21
CA VAL A 90 -12.46 -15.81 21.25
C VAL A 90 -12.72 -14.68 22.27
N VAL A 91 -13.34 -13.58 21.83
CA VAL A 91 -13.48 -12.33 22.60
C VAL A 91 -14.94 -12.02 22.95
N GLY A 92 -15.91 -12.70 22.33
CA GLY A 92 -17.34 -12.42 22.47
C GLY A 92 -17.82 -11.23 21.63
N LYS A 93 -19.15 -11.03 21.60
CA LYS A 93 -19.84 -10.08 20.71
C LYS A 93 -19.75 -8.61 21.12
N GLU A 94 -19.11 -8.27 22.23
CA GLU A 94 -19.04 -6.88 22.70
C GLU A 94 -17.69 -6.25 22.38
N ALA A 95 -17.71 -5.28 21.45
CA ALA A 95 -16.91 -4.05 21.38
C ALA A 95 -16.56 -3.73 19.92
N ASP A 96 -17.21 -2.68 19.38
CA ASP A 96 -16.88 -2.07 18.08
C ASP A 96 -15.39 -1.69 17.99
N ALA A 97 -14.80 -1.24 19.10
CA ALA A 97 -13.38 -0.92 19.19
C ALA A 97 -12.47 -2.15 19.00
N ALA A 98 -12.90 -3.34 19.46
CA ALA A 98 -12.16 -4.57 19.24
C ALA A 98 -12.32 -5.05 17.79
N THR A 99 -13.51 -4.94 17.19
CA THR A 99 -13.74 -5.23 15.76
C THR A 99 -12.87 -4.34 14.88
N ARG A 100 -12.82 -3.04 15.20
CA ARG A 100 -11.99 -2.07 14.47
C ARG A 100 -10.50 -2.40 14.54
N LYS A 101 -9.98 -2.78 15.71
CA LYS A 101 -8.57 -3.20 15.85
C LYS A 101 -8.24 -4.43 15.02
N VAL A 102 -9.14 -5.42 14.98
CA VAL A 102 -8.97 -6.63 14.15
C VAL A 102 -8.98 -6.26 12.67
N PHE A 103 -9.88 -5.38 12.25
CA PHE A 103 -9.93 -4.90 10.87
C PHE A 103 -8.65 -4.12 10.47
N ASP A 104 -8.15 -3.25 11.34
CA ASP A 104 -6.89 -2.54 11.11
C ASP A 104 -5.71 -3.50 10.98
N GLU A 105 -5.66 -4.54 11.83
CA GLU A 105 -4.61 -5.55 11.77
C GLU A 105 -4.71 -6.42 10.51
N TYR A 106 -5.93 -6.80 10.12
CA TYR A 106 -6.21 -7.45 8.85
C TYR A 106 -5.63 -6.64 7.68
N LEU A 107 -5.90 -5.33 7.64
CA LEU A 107 -5.40 -4.48 6.56
C LEU A 107 -3.87 -4.34 6.57
N LYS A 108 -3.24 -4.32 7.75
CA LYS A 108 -1.77 -4.29 7.86
C LYS A 108 -1.14 -5.57 7.32
N LEU A 109 -1.69 -6.72 7.69
CA LEU A 109 -1.16 -8.03 7.34
C LEU A 109 -1.45 -8.41 5.89
N THR A 110 -2.65 -8.12 5.39
CA THR A 110 -3.12 -8.69 4.11
C THR A 110 -2.95 -7.77 2.91
N LYS A 111 -2.66 -6.48 3.12
CA LYS A 111 -2.52 -5.52 2.01
C LYS A 111 -1.08 -5.10 1.81
N ASN A 112 -0.74 -4.82 0.55
CA ASN A 112 0.50 -4.13 0.19
C ASN A 112 0.50 -2.68 0.75
N ASN A 113 1.67 -2.13 1.03
CA ASN A 113 1.89 -0.75 1.49
C ASN A 113 1.25 0.31 0.59
N HIS A 114 1.23 0.05 -0.72
CA HIS A 114 0.65 0.95 -1.70
C HIS A 114 -0.86 0.77 -1.89
N SER A 115 -1.51 -0.12 -1.15
CA SER A 115 -2.95 -0.33 -1.26
C SER A 115 -3.72 0.88 -0.72
N ALA A 116 -4.72 1.33 -1.48
CA ALA A 116 -5.67 2.34 -1.00
C ALA A 116 -6.50 1.84 0.20
N LEU A 117 -6.60 0.52 0.42
CA LEU A 117 -7.28 -0.02 1.60
C LEU A 117 -6.52 0.25 2.91
N LYS A 118 -5.19 0.41 2.89
CA LYS A 118 -4.40 0.75 4.09
C LYS A 118 -4.69 2.14 4.65
N ARG A 119 -5.49 2.95 3.94
CA ARG A 119 -5.95 4.27 4.40
C ARG A 119 -7.08 4.17 5.41
N LEU A 120 -7.82 3.06 5.38
CA LEU A 120 -8.87 2.78 6.35
C LEU A 120 -8.30 2.46 7.73
N ILE A 121 -6.98 2.24 7.87
CA ILE A 121 -6.33 1.97 9.16
C ILE A 121 -6.32 3.23 10.01
N GLN A 122 -6.82 3.15 11.25
CA GLN A 122 -6.74 4.26 12.19
C GLN A 122 -5.30 4.44 12.68
N ARG A 123 -4.66 5.55 12.27
CA ARG A 123 -3.27 5.86 12.63
C ARG A 123 -3.23 6.63 13.95
N LYS A 124 -2.28 6.30 14.82
CA LYS A 124 -2.06 6.95 16.12
C LYS A 124 -1.31 8.30 16.08
N GLY A 125 -1.05 8.85 14.89
CA GLY A 125 -0.31 10.13 14.80
C GLY A 125 1.19 10.06 15.09
N ILE A 126 1.78 8.86 15.23
CA ILE A 126 3.21 8.70 15.54
C ILE A 126 4.06 9.37 14.45
N GLU A 127 5.11 10.06 14.86
CA GLU A 127 6.07 10.74 13.98
C GLU A 127 6.81 9.78 13.02
N GLY A 128 7.39 10.37 11.97
CA GLY A 128 8.13 9.64 10.92
C GLY A 128 7.31 9.31 9.67
N TYR A 129 6.15 9.95 9.48
CA TYR A 129 5.45 9.99 8.19
C TYR A 129 6.13 10.97 7.22
N SER A 130 5.87 10.79 5.94
CA SER A 130 6.42 11.62 4.87
C SER A 130 5.88 13.04 4.95
N GLN A 131 6.77 14.03 5.01
CA GLN A 131 6.44 15.46 4.94
C GLN A 131 6.31 15.97 3.49
N ASP A 132 6.71 15.16 2.50
CA ASP A 132 6.48 15.45 1.09
C ASP A 132 4.99 15.27 0.75
N VAL A 133 4.25 16.37 0.83
CA VAL A 133 2.81 16.42 0.53
C VAL A 133 2.54 16.02 -0.92
N GLY A 134 3.39 16.43 -1.86
CA GLY A 134 3.24 16.10 -3.28
C GLY A 134 3.28 14.59 -3.51
N ARG A 135 4.25 13.91 -2.88
CA ARG A 135 4.36 12.45 -2.92
C ARG A 135 3.18 11.75 -2.25
N VAL A 136 2.71 12.25 -1.10
CA VAL A 136 1.55 11.67 -0.40
C VAL A 136 0.29 11.78 -1.26
N VAL A 137 0.05 12.93 -1.89
CA VAL A 137 -1.10 13.16 -2.79
C VAL A 137 -0.97 12.34 -4.07
N ALA A 138 0.22 12.26 -4.67
CA ALA A 138 0.44 11.42 -5.85
C ALA A 138 0.17 9.95 -5.56
N ASN A 139 0.68 9.42 -4.45
CA ASN A 139 0.36 8.07 -3.98
C ASN A 139 -1.15 7.92 -3.67
N PHE A 140 -1.80 8.98 -3.18
CA PHE A 140 -3.25 9.03 -2.98
C PHE A 140 -4.03 8.77 -4.26
N ILE A 141 -3.80 9.60 -5.27
CA ILE A 141 -4.47 9.54 -6.56
C ILE A 141 -4.16 8.21 -7.25
N TYR A 142 -2.87 7.84 -7.32
CA TYR A 142 -2.42 6.66 -8.06
C TYR A 142 -3.02 5.36 -7.53
N SER A 143 -3.00 5.14 -6.21
CA SER A 143 -3.53 3.89 -5.65
C SER A 143 -5.05 3.80 -5.76
N ASN A 144 -5.77 4.92 -5.65
CA ASN A 144 -7.23 4.95 -5.82
C ASN A 144 -7.62 4.70 -7.27
N ALA A 145 -6.94 5.36 -8.21
CA ALA A 145 -7.12 5.11 -9.64
C ALA A 145 -6.85 3.64 -9.98
N ARG A 146 -5.79 3.05 -9.42
CA ARG A 146 -5.50 1.62 -9.57
C ARG A 146 -6.60 0.74 -9.00
N GLN A 147 -7.07 1.01 -7.78
CA GLN A 147 -8.14 0.23 -7.15
C GLN A 147 -9.44 0.32 -7.95
N GLY A 148 -9.82 1.52 -8.40
CA GLY A 148 -11.00 1.74 -9.23
C GLY A 148 -10.89 1.04 -10.58
N ALA A 149 -9.77 1.24 -11.29
CA ALA A 149 -9.54 0.60 -12.59
C ALA A 149 -9.52 -0.93 -12.48
N ALA A 150 -8.87 -1.48 -11.45
CA ALA A 150 -8.88 -2.92 -11.19
C ALA A 150 -10.29 -3.43 -10.91
N GLY A 151 -11.07 -2.73 -10.08
CA GLY A 151 -12.46 -3.10 -9.77
C GLY A 151 -13.36 -3.10 -11.00
N LEU A 152 -13.30 -2.04 -11.83
CA LEU A 152 -14.12 -1.90 -13.03
C LEU A 152 -13.76 -2.91 -14.12
N ASN A 153 -12.47 -3.28 -14.24
CA ASN A 153 -12.00 -4.12 -15.35
C ASN A 153 -11.73 -5.57 -14.96
N ALA A 154 -11.82 -5.95 -13.68
CA ALA A 154 -11.52 -7.31 -13.22
C ALA A 154 -12.32 -8.37 -13.98
N GLY A 155 -13.65 -8.19 -14.10
CA GLY A 155 -14.51 -9.16 -14.80
C GLY A 155 -14.27 -9.22 -16.31
N THR A 156 -13.84 -8.13 -16.93
CA THR A 156 -13.47 -8.11 -18.35
C THR A 156 -12.15 -8.84 -18.58
N MET A 157 -11.17 -8.61 -17.71
CA MET A 157 -9.88 -9.28 -17.74
C MET A 157 -10.02 -10.79 -17.49
N ASP A 158 -10.87 -11.19 -16.53
CA ASP A 158 -11.11 -12.61 -16.22
C ASP A 158 -11.77 -13.34 -17.38
N ARG A 159 -12.73 -12.69 -18.07
CA ARG A 159 -13.33 -13.23 -19.29
C ARG A 159 -12.30 -13.38 -20.40
N ALA A 160 -11.53 -12.32 -20.68
CA ALA A 160 -10.50 -12.36 -21.73
C ALA A 160 -9.46 -13.47 -21.50
N ILE A 161 -9.04 -13.72 -20.25
CA ILE A 161 -8.13 -14.82 -19.91
C ILE A 161 -8.80 -16.19 -20.10
N ASN A 162 -10.09 -16.30 -19.78
CA ASN A 162 -10.83 -17.55 -19.92
C ASN A 162 -11.16 -17.90 -21.38
N ASP A 163 -11.33 -16.89 -22.23
CA ASP A 163 -11.60 -17.02 -23.66
C ASP A 163 -10.35 -17.41 -24.47
N ILE A 164 -9.16 -17.41 -23.86
CA ILE A 164 -7.93 -17.92 -24.49
C ILE A 164 -8.14 -19.40 -24.87
N PRO A 165 -7.88 -19.80 -26.13
CA PRO A 165 -8.05 -21.17 -26.59
C PRO A 165 -7.32 -22.19 -25.70
N LYS A 166 -7.91 -23.36 -25.50
CA LYS A 166 -7.37 -24.40 -24.60
C LYS A 166 -6.01 -24.93 -25.05
N GLU A 167 -5.73 -24.85 -26.34
CA GLU A 167 -4.47 -25.21 -26.98
C GLU A 167 -3.34 -24.24 -26.66
N GLN A 168 -3.66 -23.04 -26.12
CA GLN A 168 -2.71 -21.97 -25.82
C GLN A 168 -2.49 -21.79 -24.31
N GLY A 169 -2.15 -22.88 -23.62
CA GLY A 169 -1.93 -22.89 -22.17
C GLY A 169 -0.85 -21.91 -21.70
N GLU A 170 0.29 -21.85 -22.39
CA GLU A 170 1.38 -20.92 -22.04
C GLU A 170 0.96 -19.44 -22.11
N LEU A 171 0.14 -19.09 -23.11
CA LEU A 171 -0.41 -17.74 -23.24
C LEU A 171 -1.37 -17.43 -22.10
N LYS A 172 -2.19 -18.40 -21.70
CA LYS A 172 -3.10 -18.27 -20.57
C LYS A 172 -2.34 -18.06 -19.26
N ASP A 173 -1.29 -18.82 -19.02
CA ASP A 173 -0.43 -18.69 -17.83
C ASP A 173 0.27 -17.31 -17.79
N LEU A 174 0.78 -16.86 -18.94
CA LEU A 174 1.35 -15.51 -19.06
C LEU A 174 0.31 -14.43 -18.74
N ALA A 175 -0.90 -14.55 -19.30
CA ALA A 175 -1.99 -13.59 -19.07
C ALA A 175 -2.44 -13.59 -17.59
N MET A 176 -2.46 -14.74 -16.93
CA MET A 176 -2.70 -14.85 -15.48
C MET A 176 -1.59 -14.17 -14.68
N GLY A 177 -0.32 -14.31 -15.09
CA GLY A 177 0.81 -13.60 -14.51
C GLY A 177 0.68 -12.08 -14.65
N LEU A 178 0.31 -11.59 -15.83
CA LEU A 178 0.06 -10.16 -16.09
C LEU A 178 -1.07 -9.61 -15.22
N ARG A 179 -2.19 -10.34 -15.11
CA ARG A 179 -3.28 -9.99 -14.21
C ARG A 179 -2.82 -9.88 -12.75
N SER A 180 -2.06 -10.88 -12.29
CA SER A 180 -1.48 -10.88 -10.94
C SER A 180 -0.59 -9.66 -10.70
N TYR A 181 0.22 -9.31 -11.69
CA TYR A 181 1.10 -8.13 -11.65
C TYR A 181 0.33 -6.79 -11.61
N ILE A 182 -0.75 -6.68 -12.40
CA ILE A 182 -1.65 -5.51 -12.38
C ILE A 182 -2.41 -5.41 -11.06
N ARG A 183 -2.66 -6.53 -10.38
CA ARG A 183 -3.23 -6.50 -9.03
C ARG A 183 -2.19 -6.08 -8.00
N ASP A 184 -1.02 -6.72 -8.02
CA ASP A 184 0.03 -6.57 -7.00
C ASP A 184 1.40 -6.31 -7.65
N PRO A 185 1.73 -5.03 -7.93
CA PRO A 185 2.91 -4.70 -8.72
C PRO A 185 4.16 -4.91 -7.86
N GLN A 186 5.11 -5.71 -8.35
CA GLN A 186 6.44 -5.80 -7.77
C GLN A 186 7.42 -4.96 -8.60
N GLU A 187 8.53 -4.51 -8.00
CA GLU A 187 9.59 -3.78 -8.73
C GLU A 187 10.24 -4.66 -9.83
N GLU A 188 10.21 -5.98 -9.69
CA GLU A 188 10.85 -6.94 -10.61
C GLU A 188 10.18 -7.04 -12.00
N GLY A 189 9.01 -6.43 -12.20
CA GLY A 189 8.28 -6.46 -13.48
C GLY A 189 8.58 -5.29 -14.42
N GLN A 190 9.81 -4.75 -14.44
CA GLN A 190 10.16 -3.61 -15.29
C GLN A 190 9.82 -3.84 -16.78
N ALA A 191 10.06 -5.05 -17.31
CA ALA A 191 9.72 -5.39 -18.69
C ALA A 191 8.21 -5.32 -18.96
N VAL A 192 7.38 -5.83 -18.03
CA VAL A 192 5.92 -5.77 -18.12
C VAL A 192 5.41 -4.34 -18.01
N ARG A 193 5.98 -3.53 -17.10
CA ARG A 193 5.67 -2.08 -17.02
C ARG A 193 6.07 -1.35 -18.29
N GLY A 194 7.25 -1.65 -18.84
CA GLY A 194 7.75 -1.07 -20.08
C GLY A 194 6.82 -1.38 -21.26
N MET A 195 6.35 -2.63 -21.37
CA MET A 195 5.39 -3.03 -22.39
C MET A 195 4.02 -2.35 -22.21
N LEU A 196 3.48 -2.33 -20.98
CA LEU A 196 2.20 -1.65 -20.70
C LEU A 196 2.29 -0.14 -20.92
N PHE A 197 3.42 0.48 -20.56
CA PHE A 197 3.71 1.88 -20.83
C PHE A 197 3.83 2.12 -22.34
N ALA A 198 4.58 1.31 -23.08
CA ALA A 198 4.69 1.44 -24.53
C ALA A 198 3.32 1.26 -25.22
N GLN A 199 2.48 0.34 -24.75
CA GLN A 199 1.15 0.12 -25.31
C GLN A 199 0.18 1.25 -24.99
N TYR A 200 0.18 1.77 -23.76
CA TYR A 200 -0.83 2.74 -23.29
C TYR A 200 -0.40 4.20 -23.42
N LEU A 201 0.90 4.48 -23.28
CA LEU A 201 1.51 5.82 -23.36
C LEU A 201 2.53 5.94 -24.50
N GLY A 202 3.06 4.85 -25.07
CA GLY A 202 3.83 4.92 -26.32
C GLY A 202 2.95 4.86 -27.58
N GLY A 203 1.80 4.20 -27.49
CA GLY A 203 0.92 3.90 -28.63
C GLY A 203 -0.41 4.68 -28.67
N SER A 204 -0.70 5.55 -27.69
CA SER A 204 -1.93 6.35 -27.72
C SER A 204 -1.76 7.62 -28.56
N LEU A 205 -2.80 8.03 -29.29
CA LEU A 205 -2.81 9.31 -30.03
C LEU A 205 -2.60 10.52 -29.10
N ALA A 206 -3.05 10.42 -27.84
CA ALA A 206 -2.89 11.47 -26.84
C ALA A 206 -1.43 11.65 -26.40
N SER A 207 -0.68 10.56 -26.31
CA SER A 207 0.73 10.61 -25.95
C SER A 207 1.64 10.96 -27.12
N ALA A 208 1.26 10.63 -28.36
CA ALA A 208 1.88 11.19 -29.56
C ALA A 208 1.71 12.72 -29.60
N ALA A 209 0.51 13.24 -29.27
CA ALA A 209 0.27 14.67 -29.20
C ALA A 209 1.06 15.37 -28.08
N VAL A 210 1.15 14.77 -26.89
CA VAL A 210 1.95 15.35 -25.78
C VAL A 210 3.46 15.31 -26.10
N ASN A 211 4.00 14.22 -26.64
CA ASN A 211 5.42 14.19 -27.06
C ASN A 211 5.72 15.15 -28.22
N MET A 212 4.77 15.40 -29.12
CA MET A 212 4.94 16.38 -30.21
C MET A 212 4.77 17.84 -29.77
N THR A 213 4.20 18.10 -28.59
CA THR A 213 3.92 19.45 -28.06
C THR A 213 4.82 19.83 -26.88
N GLN A 214 5.69 18.94 -26.44
CA GLN A 214 6.78 19.26 -25.51
C GLN A 214 7.94 19.90 -26.29
N PRO A 215 8.45 21.08 -25.87
CA PRO A 215 9.63 21.71 -26.48
C PRO A 215 10.93 20.95 -26.17
#